data_AF-A0A3S1APY8-F1
#
_entry.id   AF-A0A3S1APY8-F1
#
_cell.length_a   1.000
_cell.length_b   1.000
_cell.length_c   1.000
_cell.angle_alpha   90.00
_cell.angle_beta   90.00
_cell.angle_gamma   90.00
#
_symmetry.space_group_name_H-M   'P 1'
#
loop_
_entity.id
_entity.type
_entity.pdbx_description
1 polymer ?
#
loop_
_entity_poly.entity_id
_entity_poly.type
_entity_poly.pdbx_seq_one_letter_code
_entity_poly.pdbx_strand_id
1 'polypeptide(L)' 'MGDIRQHFDDEFKRQTIKHMQENGKTPAEVSKELDIPVSSIRAWRKKFANAGEKSQ' A
#
# COMPACT_ATOMS: atom_id res chain seq x y z
N MET A 1 -7.00 22.88 -6.42
CA MET A 1 -7.72 21.81 -5.71
C MET A 1 -6.77 21.28 -4.65
N GLY A 2 -7.06 21.49 -3.37
CA GLY A 2 -6.17 21.03 -2.31
C GLY A 2 -6.26 19.52 -2.20
N ASP A 3 -5.18 18.81 -2.55
CA ASP A 3 -5.04 17.40 -2.24
C ASP A 3 -5.22 17.21 -0.72
N ILE A 4 -6.38 16.70 -0.32
CA ILE A 4 -6.62 16.21 1.03
C ILE A 4 -5.78 14.93 1.15
N ARG A 5 -4.50 15.10 1.44
CA ARG A 5 -3.56 14.00 1.62
C ARG A 5 -3.99 13.26 2.89
N GLN A 6 -4.80 12.21 2.74
CA GLN A 6 -5.06 11.26 3.82
C GLN A 6 -3.69 10.78 4.34
N HIS A 7 -3.37 11.19 5.57
CA HIS A 7 -2.16 10.76 6.24
C HIS A 7 -2.40 9.36 6.80
N PHE A 8 -1.85 8.37 6.12
CA PHE A 8 -1.76 7.02 6.64
C PHE A 8 -0.38 6.84 7.27
N ASP A 9 -0.32 6.28 8.47
CA ASP A 9 0.95 5.93 9.14
C ASP A 9 1.79 5.00 8.27
N ASP A 10 3.11 5.22 8.24
CA ASP A 10 4.01 4.39 7.43
C ASP A 10 4.04 2.92 7.91
N GLU A 11 3.71 2.66 9.18
CA GLU A 11 3.48 1.31 9.69
C GLU A 11 2.23 0.68 9.05
N PHE A 12 1.12 1.42 9.01
CA PHE A 12 -0.13 0.97 8.40
C PHE A 12 0.04 0.69 6.90
N LYS A 13 0.76 1.57 6.19
CA LYS A 13 1.08 1.36 4.76
C LYS A 13 1.88 0.07 4.54
N ARG A 14 2.88 -0.21 5.39
CA ARG A 14 3.68 -1.43 5.32
C ARG A 14 2.86 -2.67 5.64
N GLN A 15 2.09 -2.64 6.72
CA GLN A 15 1.21 -3.75 7.09
C GLN A 15 0.20 -4.06 5.98
N THR A 16 -0.40 -3.04 5.38
CA THR A 16 -1.33 -3.19 4.25
C THR A 16 -0.68 -3.93 3.08
N ILE A 17 0.53 -3.50 2.68
CA ILE A 17 1.27 -4.14 1.58
C ILE A 17 1.78 -5.53 1.94
N LYS A 18 2.18 -5.76 3.19
CA LYS A 18 2.61 -7.06 3.69
C LYS A 18 1.44 -8.05 3.71
N HIS A 19 0.31 -7.66 4.30
CA HIS A 19 -0.94 -8.43 4.33
C HIS A 19 -1.44 -8.76 2.92
N MET A 20 -1.40 -7.80 2.00
CA MET A 20 -1.74 -8.02 0.60
C MET A 20 -0.86 -9.11 -0.04
N GLN A 21 0.46 -9.06 0.18
CA GLN A 21 1.40 -10.04 -0.37
C GLN A 21 1.26 -11.42 0.29
N GLU A 22 1.12 -11.47 1.62
CA GLU A 22 0.99 -12.73 2.38
C GLU A 22 -0.31 -13.46 2.05
N ASN A 23 -1.42 -12.72 1.89
CA ASN A 23 -2.71 -13.32 1.56
C ASN A 23 -2.95 -13.43 0.04
N GLY A 24 -2.02 -12.95 -0.79
CA GLY A 24 -2.18 -12.91 -2.25
C GLY A 24 -3.39 -12.06 -2.73
N LYS A 25 -3.87 -11.13 -1.90
CA LYS A 25 -5.04 -10.31 -2.22
C LYS A 25 -4.71 -9.29 -3.31
N THR A 26 -5.71 -8.94 -4.11
CA THR A 26 -5.54 -7.87 -5.09
C THR A 26 -5.63 -6.49 -4.42
N PRO A 27 -4.96 -5.45 -4.96
CA PRO A 27 -5.07 -4.09 -4.41
C PRO A 27 -6.51 -3.54 -4.44
N ALA A 28 -7.39 -4.10 -5.28
CA ALA A 28 -8.81 -3.75 -5.28
C ALA A 28 -9.58 -4.34 -4.09
N GLU A 29 -9.24 -5.55 -3.66
CA GLU A 29 -9.85 -6.16 -2.49
C GLU A 29 -9.38 -5.51 -1.20
N VAL A 30 -8.06 -5.30 -1.08
CA VAL A 30 -7.49 -4.59 0.07
C VAL A 30 -8.02 -3.15 0.15
N SER A 31 -8.25 -2.52 -0.99
CA SER A 31 -8.89 -1.21 -1.07
C SER A 31 -10.29 -1.21 -0.47
N LYS A 32 -11.11 -2.23 -0.78
CA LYS A 32 -12.47 -2.37 -0.23
C LYS A 32 -12.48 -2.76 1.25
N GLU A 33 -11.54 -3.61 1.66
CA GLU A 33 -11.43 -4.11 3.03
C GLU A 33 -11.00 -3.02 4.03
N LEU A 34 -10.07 -2.16 3.62
CA LEU A 34 -9.49 -1.13 4.48
C LEU A 34 -10.01 0.29 4.18
N ASP A 35 -10.94 0.42 3.24
CA ASP A 35 -11.44 1.70 2.69
C ASP A 35 -10.33 2.64 2.21
N ILE A 36 -9.27 2.06 1.62
CA ILE A 36 -8.11 2.80 1.12
C ILE A 36 -8.21 2.92 -0.39
N PRO A 37 -7.96 4.08 -1.00
CA PRO A 37 -7.94 4.19 -2.45
C PRO A 37 -6.88 3.29 -3.09
N VAL A 38 -7.27 2.53 -4.13
CA VAL A 38 -6.38 1.64 -4.91
C VAL A 38 -5.11 2.36 -5.38
N SER A 39 -5.22 3.66 -5.71
CA SER A 39 -4.08 4.49 -6.12
C SER A 39 -3.01 4.57 -5.03
N SER A 40 -3.40 4.73 -3.76
CA SER A 40 -2.49 4.73 -2.61
C SER A 40 -1.82 3.38 -2.42
N ILE A 41 -2.59 2.29 -2.49
CA ILE A 41 -2.03 0.93 -2.38
C ILE A 41 -1.02 0.65 -3.50
N ARG A 42 -1.31 1.06 -4.74
CA ARG A 42 -0.37 0.93 -5.87
C ARG A 42 0.90 1.76 -5.64
N ALA A 43 0.77 2.99 -5.14
CA ALA A 43 1.90 3.84 -4.80
C ALA A 43 2.77 3.22 -3.69
N TRP A 44 2.16 2.68 -2.64
CA TRP A 44 2.86 2.01 -1.55
C TRP A 44 3.54 0.74 -2.04
N ARG A 45 2.84 -0.09 -2.83
CA ARG A 45 3.45 -1.27 -3.46
C ARG A 45 4.69 -0.89 -4.25
N LYS A 46 4.68 0.19 -5.04
CA LYS A 46 5.87 0.65 -5.78
C LYS A 46 6.99 1.12 -4.82
N LYS A 47 6.62 1.83 -3.75
CA LYS A 47 7.57 2.33 -2.74
C LYS A 47 8.23 1.19 -1.94
N PHE A 48 7.48 0.15 -1.59
CA PHE A 48 7.95 -0.98 -0.80
C PHE A 48 8.52 -2.13 -1.65
N ALA A 49 8.08 -2.31 -2.90
CA ALA A 49 8.67 -3.29 -3.82
C ALA A 49 10.14 -2.94 -4.11
N ASN A 50 10.45 -1.67 -4.35
CA ASN A 50 11.84 -1.26 -4.58
C ASN A 50 12.70 -1.28 -3.29
N ALA A 51 12.08 -1.20 -2.12
CA ALA A 51 12.78 -1.35 -0.84
C ALA A 51 13.26 -2.79 -0.57
N GLY A 52 12.71 -3.79 -1.29
CA GLY A 52 13.20 -5.18 -1.27
C GLY A 52 14.32 -5.46 -2.28
N GLU A 53 14.58 -4.58 -3.24
CA GLU A 53 15.49 -4.82 -4.38
C GLU A 53 16.73 -3.91 -4.39
N LYS A 54 17.15 -3.37 -3.24
CA LYS A 54 18.49 -2.74 -3.10
C LYS A 54 19.33 -3.38 -1.99
N SER A 55 19.44 -4.70 -2.05
CA SER A 55 20.59 -5.41 -1.51
C SER A 55 21.04 -6.46 -2.53
N GLN A 56 21.72 -5.99 -3.59
CA GLN A 56 22.71 -6.78 -4.33
C GLN A 56 23.72 -5.82 -4.98
#